data_AF-A0A9Q3BEN0-F1
#
_entry.id   AF-A0A9Q3BEN0-F1
#
_cell.length_a   1.000
_cell.length_b   1.000
_cell.length_c   1.000
_cell.angle_alpha   90.00
_cell.angle_beta   90.00
_cell.angle_gamma   90.00
#
_symmetry.space_group_name_H-M   'P 1'
#
loop_
_entity.id
_entity.type
_entity.pdbx_description
1 polymer ?
#
loop_
_entity_poly.entity_id
_entity_poly.type
_entity_poly.pdbx_seq_one_letter_code
_entity_poly.pdbx_strand_id
1 'polypeptide(L)'
;MRSKELMEVCESQLEHGETTTETNKWTKLSSEAVKLISSRISPSMFLDAIKKGATKNSYLLWNKINEQYASKKPVNWGGVWMKWVSLTFKGDLQEYIDNSKRAMLELEAVNVIVQPEILTFTLLGKLSSNAKIQQFAEVLALNEELIEQPNLALSKLQDYCDN
;
A
#
# COMPACT_ATOMS: atom_id res chain seq x y z
N MET A 1 20.10 -13.21 -3.62
CA MET A 1 20.70 -13.31 -4.98
C MET A 1 19.60 -13.52 -6.03
N ARG A 2 18.75 -14.55 -5.91
CA ARG A 2 17.65 -14.83 -6.87
C ARG A 2 16.56 -13.76 -6.98
N SER A 3 16.15 -13.17 -5.86
CA SER A 3 15.14 -12.09 -5.85
C SER A 3 15.59 -10.85 -6.63
N LYS A 4 16.89 -10.52 -6.58
CA LYS A 4 17.48 -9.39 -7.30
C LYS A 4 17.43 -9.61 -8.82
N GLU A 5 17.79 -10.82 -9.29
CA GLU A 5 17.71 -11.18 -10.72
C GLU A 5 16.27 -11.14 -11.25
N LEU A 6 15.29 -11.58 -10.45
CA LEU A 6 13.87 -11.52 -10.83
C LEU A 6 13.34 -10.07 -10.88
N MET A 7 13.83 -9.19 -9.99
CA MET A 7 13.49 -7.77 -10.03
C MET A 7 14.12 -7.08 -11.25
N GLU A 8 15.38 -7.39 -11.56
CA GLU A 8 16.11 -6.82 -12.69
C GLU A 8 15.40 -7.06 -14.03
N VAL A 9 14.88 -8.28 -14.27
CA VAL A 9 14.10 -8.57 -15.49
C VAL A 9 12.72 -7.92 -15.52
N CYS A 10 12.25 -7.35 -14.41
CA CYS A 10 11.03 -6.54 -14.35
C CYS A 10 11.30 -5.05 -14.54
N GLU A 11 12.49 -4.56 -14.20
CA GLU A 11 12.86 -3.14 -14.22
C GLU A 11 13.58 -2.73 -15.51
N SER A 12 14.19 -3.67 -16.23
CA SER A 12 14.97 -3.41 -17.45
C SER A 12 14.56 -4.32 -18.61
N GLN A 13 14.87 -3.91 -19.84
CA GLN A 13 14.79 -4.76 -21.02
C GLN A 13 16.18 -5.32 -21.37
N LEU A 14 16.19 -6.49 -22.00
CA LEU A 14 17.41 -7.03 -22.59
C LEU A 14 17.88 -6.13 -23.74
N GLU A 15 19.15 -5.72 -23.73
CA GLU A 15 19.72 -4.88 -24.79
C GLU A 15 20.04 -5.70 -26.06
N HIS A 16 20.12 -5.01 -27.20
CA HIS A 16 20.50 -5.65 -28.46
C HIS A 16 22.02 -5.91 -28.46
N GLY A 17 22.44 -7.18 -28.57
CA GLY A 17 23.85 -7.57 -28.63
C GLY A 17 24.27 -8.72 -27.70
N GLU A 18 23.34 -9.25 -26.88
CA GLU A 18 23.64 -10.34 -25.96
C GLU A 18 23.86 -11.70 -26.61
N THR A 19 24.59 -12.57 -25.90
CA THR A 19 24.82 -13.94 -26.34
C THR A 19 23.54 -14.77 -26.28
N THR A 20 23.51 -15.88 -27.03
CA THR A 20 22.40 -16.85 -26.99
C THR A 20 22.19 -17.42 -25.57
N THR A 21 23.26 -17.56 -24.79
CA THR A 21 23.23 -18.08 -23.42
C THR A 21 22.56 -17.08 -22.47
N GLU A 22 22.90 -15.81 -22.56
CA GLU A 22 22.32 -14.75 -21.71
C GLU A 22 20.84 -14.52 -22.07
N THR A 23 20.52 -14.50 -23.37
CA THR A 23 19.14 -14.43 -23.87
C THR A 23 18.26 -15.56 -23.30
N ASN A 24 18.80 -16.78 -23.25
CA ASN A 24 18.08 -17.93 -22.68
C ASN A 24 17.91 -17.82 -21.16
N LYS A 25 18.93 -17.33 -20.44
CA LYS A 25 18.85 -17.08 -18.99
C LYS A 25 17.77 -16.02 -18.70
N TRP A 26 17.80 -14.91 -19.43
CA TRP A 26 16.85 -13.81 -19.31
C TRP A 26 15.42 -14.25 -19.58
N THR A 27 15.20 -15.02 -20.65
CA THR A 27 13.87 -15.54 -21.01
C THR A 27 13.29 -16.44 -19.92
N LYS A 28 14.12 -17.29 -19.28
CA LYS A 28 13.70 -18.14 -18.16
C LYS A 28 13.31 -17.30 -16.95
N LEU A 29 14.15 -16.35 -16.56
CA LEU A 29 13.89 -15.41 -15.46
C LEU A 29 12.61 -14.60 -15.69
N SER A 30 12.43 -14.07 -16.90
CA SER A 30 11.25 -13.30 -17.27
C SER A 30 9.98 -14.14 -17.19
N SER A 31 10.01 -15.37 -17.68
CA SER A 31 8.87 -16.30 -17.58
C SER A 31 8.51 -16.66 -16.14
N GLU A 32 9.51 -16.82 -15.28
CA GLU A 32 9.32 -17.08 -13.85
C GLU A 32 8.70 -15.87 -13.14
N ALA A 33 9.22 -14.67 -13.39
CA ALA A 33 8.66 -13.43 -12.85
C ALA A 33 7.20 -13.23 -13.28
N VAL A 34 6.86 -13.47 -14.57
CA VAL A 34 5.48 -13.42 -15.05
C VAL A 34 4.58 -14.38 -14.28
N LYS A 35 5.01 -15.63 -14.05
CA LYS A 35 4.22 -16.61 -13.27
C LYS A 35 3.99 -16.13 -11.84
N LEU A 36 5.02 -15.62 -11.18
CA LEU A 36 4.92 -15.09 -9.82
C LEU A 36 3.94 -13.93 -9.74
N ILE A 37 4.09 -12.93 -10.63
CA ILE A 37 3.20 -11.77 -10.69
C ILE A 37 1.76 -12.23 -10.95
N SER A 38 1.55 -13.08 -11.94
CA SER A 38 0.22 -13.60 -12.32
C SER A 38 -0.46 -14.37 -11.18
N SER A 39 0.32 -15.04 -10.32
CA SER A 39 -0.22 -15.76 -9.15
C SER A 39 -0.70 -14.84 -8.04
N ARG A 40 -0.33 -13.55 -8.07
CA ARG A 40 -0.60 -12.57 -7.02
C ARG A 40 -1.60 -11.48 -7.42
N ILE A 41 -1.91 -11.35 -8.70
CA ILE A 41 -2.88 -10.38 -9.21
C ILE A 41 -4.17 -11.09 -9.64
N SER A 42 -5.29 -10.37 -9.63
CA SER A 42 -6.55 -10.94 -10.07
C SER A 42 -6.53 -11.23 -11.59
N PRO A 43 -7.30 -12.22 -12.07
CA PRO A 43 -7.39 -12.53 -13.50
C PRO A 43 -7.81 -11.34 -14.36
N SER A 44 -8.66 -10.44 -13.85
CA SER A 44 -9.06 -9.23 -14.57
C SER A 44 -7.92 -8.23 -14.74
N MET A 45 -7.12 -7.98 -13.68
CA MET A 45 -5.93 -7.12 -13.76
C MET A 45 -4.90 -7.69 -14.75
N PHE A 46 -4.72 -9.01 -14.74
CA PHE A 46 -3.81 -9.70 -15.65
C PHE A 46 -4.27 -9.60 -17.11
N LEU A 47 -5.56 -9.84 -17.38
CA LEU A 47 -6.12 -9.78 -18.74
C LEU A 47 -6.05 -8.37 -19.34
N ASP A 48 -6.27 -7.33 -18.54
CA ASP A 48 -6.16 -5.95 -19.01
C ASP A 48 -4.70 -5.53 -19.25
N ALA A 49 -3.76 -6.01 -18.44
CA ALA A 49 -2.33 -5.84 -18.71
C ALA A 49 -1.88 -6.59 -19.98
N ILE A 50 -2.51 -7.73 -20.29
CA ILE A 50 -2.18 -8.62 -21.41
C ILE A 50 -2.76 -8.19 -22.76
N LYS A 51 -3.94 -7.57 -22.79
CA LYS A 51 -4.64 -7.16 -24.03
C LYS A 51 -3.81 -6.30 -24.98
N LYS A 52 -2.62 -5.83 -24.57
CA LYS A 52 -1.66 -5.04 -25.36
C LYS A 52 -0.35 -5.77 -25.72
N GLY A 53 -0.29 -7.10 -25.65
CA GLY A 53 0.82 -7.91 -26.18
C GLY A 53 1.93 -8.33 -25.20
N ALA A 54 1.66 -8.29 -23.88
CA ALA A 54 2.69 -8.41 -22.84
C ALA A 54 2.96 -9.83 -22.29
N THR A 55 2.32 -10.89 -22.82
CA THR A 55 2.23 -12.22 -22.14
C THR A 55 3.54 -12.93 -21.84
N LYS A 56 4.68 -12.51 -22.42
CA LYS A 56 5.98 -13.16 -22.24
C LYS A 56 7.09 -12.24 -21.74
N ASN A 57 6.74 -11.02 -21.35
CA ASN A 57 7.73 -10.02 -20.97
C ASN A 57 7.39 -9.45 -19.60
N SER A 58 8.14 -9.90 -18.59
CA SER A 58 8.05 -9.45 -17.20
C SER A 58 8.16 -7.93 -17.07
N TYR A 59 9.06 -7.29 -17.82
CA TYR A 59 9.22 -5.84 -17.83
C TYR A 59 7.96 -5.13 -18.33
N LEU A 60 7.38 -5.59 -19.46
CA LEU A 60 6.15 -4.98 -19.99
C LEU A 60 4.97 -5.20 -19.04
N LEU A 61 4.84 -6.39 -18.44
CA LEU A 61 3.80 -6.69 -17.46
C LEU A 61 3.95 -5.82 -16.21
N TRP A 62 5.15 -5.75 -15.65
CA TRP A 62 5.47 -4.96 -14.47
C TRP A 62 5.21 -3.47 -14.70
N ASN A 63 5.68 -2.92 -15.83
CA ASN A 63 5.41 -1.53 -16.18
C ASN A 63 3.93 -1.26 -16.44
N LYS A 64 3.16 -2.19 -17.02
CA LYS A 64 1.71 -1.99 -17.16
C LYS A 64 1.01 -1.98 -15.82
N ILE A 65 1.40 -2.88 -14.92
CA ILE A 65 0.88 -2.91 -13.55
C ILE A 65 1.22 -1.59 -12.86
N ASN A 66 2.46 -1.12 -12.94
CA ASN A 66 2.85 0.19 -12.40
C ASN A 66 2.08 1.33 -13.09
N GLU A 67 1.96 1.37 -14.41
CA GLU A 67 1.21 2.42 -15.10
C GLU A 67 -0.26 2.48 -14.65
N GLN A 68 -0.91 1.33 -14.47
CA GLN A 68 -2.33 1.24 -14.14
C GLN A 68 -2.61 1.37 -12.64
N TYR A 69 -1.74 0.80 -11.83
CA TYR A 69 -1.95 0.58 -10.40
C TYR A 69 -0.93 1.29 -9.52
N ALA A 70 0.08 1.97 -10.08
CA ALA A 70 0.91 2.85 -9.27
C ALA A 70 0.08 3.98 -8.67
N SER A 71 0.61 4.45 -7.55
CA SER A 71 0.14 5.55 -6.70
C SER A 71 -0.50 6.73 -7.41
N LYS A 72 -0.06 7.08 -8.61
CA LYS A 72 -0.38 8.35 -9.28
C LYS A 72 -1.76 8.41 -9.96
N LYS A 73 -2.54 7.32 -10.01
CA LYS A 73 -3.88 7.38 -10.61
C LYS A 73 -4.94 7.86 -9.61
N PRO A 74 -5.78 8.86 -9.97
CA PRO A 74 -6.84 9.36 -9.09
C PRO A 74 -7.82 8.29 -8.60
N VAL A 75 -8.05 7.23 -9.38
CA VAL A 75 -8.93 6.11 -8.99
C VAL A 75 -8.32 5.31 -7.82
N ASN A 76 -7.01 5.11 -7.82
CA ASN A 76 -6.34 4.38 -6.74
C ASN A 76 -6.26 5.23 -5.48
N TRP A 77 -5.94 6.53 -5.63
CA TRP A 77 -6.07 7.49 -4.54
C TRP A 77 -7.49 7.48 -3.96
N GLY A 78 -8.51 7.66 -4.80
CA GLY A 78 -9.90 7.69 -4.37
C GLY A 78 -10.31 6.42 -3.64
N GLY A 79 -9.91 5.24 -4.13
CA GLY A 79 -10.19 3.97 -3.47
C GLY A 79 -9.57 3.87 -2.07
N VAL A 80 -8.29 4.20 -1.93
CA VAL A 80 -7.60 4.18 -0.63
C VAL A 80 -8.15 5.25 0.32
N TRP A 81 -8.41 6.46 -0.18
CA TRP A 81 -9.01 7.53 0.60
C TRP A 81 -10.40 7.15 1.11
N MET A 82 -11.25 6.57 0.27
CA MET A 82 -12.59 6.11 0.67
C MET A 82 -12.51 4.99 1.72
N LYS A 83 -11.53 4.08 1.63
CA LYS A 83 -11.28 3.09 2.70
C LYS A 83 -10.87 3.76 4.01
N TRP A 84 -9.97 4.74 3.97
CA TRP A 84 -9.56 5.50 5.15
C TRP A 84 -10.74 6.22 5.81
N VAL A 85 -11.52 6.97 5.02
CA VAL A 85 -12.67 7.72 5.52
C VAL A 85 -13.77 6.78 6.06
N SER A 86 -13.97 5.61 5.46
CA SER A 86 -14.96 4.62 5.92
C SER A 86 -14.50 3.74 7.09
N LEU A 87 -13.23 3.81 7.48
CA LEU A 87 -12.74 3.15 8.70
C LEU A 87 -13.55 3.64 9.91
N THR A 88 -14.07 2.71 10.70
CA THR A 88 -14.92 3.01 11.86
C THR A 88 -14.49 2.19 13.05
N PHE A 89 -14.56 2.79 14.25
CA PHE A 89 -14.33 2.08 15.49
C PHE A 89 -15.54 1.21 15.85
N LYS A 90 -15.31 -0.09 16.05
CA LYS A 90 -16.35 -1.11 16.28
C LYS A 90 -16.31 -1.74 17.68
N GLY A 91 -15.60 -1.11 18.61
CA GLY A 91 -15.49 -1.57 20.00
C GLY A 91 -14.18 -2.26 20.35
N ASP A 92 -13.43 -2.75 19.35
CA ASP A 92 -12.09 -3.31 19.54
C ASP A 92 -11.02 -2.25 19.21
N LEU A 93 -10.30 -1.78 20.23
CA LEU A 93 -9.31 -0.70 20.08
C LEU A 93 -8.04 -1.20 19.40
N GLN A 94 -7.62 -2.44 19.67
CA GLN A 94 -6.44 -3.03 19.03
C GLN A 94 -6.69 -3.19 17.53
N GLU A 95 -7.83 -3.78 17.16
CA GLU A 95 -8.20 -3.97 15.76
C GLU A 95 -8.27 -2.62 15.03
N TYR A 96 -8.81 -1.59 15.70
CA TYR A 96 -8.86 -0.24 15.15
C TYR A 96 -7.47 0.37 14.94
N ILE A 97 -6.56 0.24 15.91
CA ILE A 97 -5.17 0.70 15.81
C ILE A 97 -4.47 0.02 14.63
N ASP A 98 -4.58 -1.30 14.51
CA ASP A 98 -3.92 -2.07 13.46
C ASP A 98 -4.47 -1.72 12.07
N ASN A 99 -5.79 -1.56 11.96
CA ASN A 99 -6.43 -1.15 10.72
C ASN A 99 -6.06 0.31 10.35
N SER A 100 -5.91 1.19 11.33
CA SER A 100 -5.49 2.58 11.12
C SER A 100 -4.05 2.66 10.60
N LYS A 101 -3.12 1.91 11.21
CA LYS A 101 -1.72 1.79 10.76
C LYS A 101 -1.65 1.27 9.32
N ARG A 102 -2.42 0.22 9.02
CA ARG A 102 -2.48 -0.36 7.66
C ARG A 102 -2.99 0.66 6.64
N ALA A 103 -4.07 1.37 6.95
CA ALA A 103 -4.65 2.34 6.04
C ALA A 103 -3.75 3.58 5.82
N MET A 104 -3.00 4.02 6.84
CA MET A 104 -1.97 5.06 6.69
C MET A 104 -0.83 4.62 5.76
N LEU A 105 -0.36 3.38 5.88
CA LEU A 105 0.64 2.83 4.95
C LEU A 105 0.09 2.73 3.52
N GLU A 106 -1.19 2.39 3.35
CA GLU A 106 -1.82 2.41 2.02
C GLU A 106 -1.88 3.83 1.44
N LEU A 107 -2.19 4.86 2.25
CA LEU A 107 -2.20 6.27 1.83
C LEU A 107 -0.80 6.74 1.40
N GLU A 108 0.23 6.39 2.16
CA GLU A 108 1.62 6.67 1.81
C GLU A 108 2.02 5.95 0.51
N ALA A 109 1.66 4.68 0.37
CA ALA A 109 1.92 3.88 -0.82
C ALA A 109 1.28 4.48 -2.09
N VAL A 110 0.17 5.22 -1.96
CA VAL A 110 -0.47 5.93 -3.07
C VAL A 110 -0.10 7.43 -3.16
N ASN A 111 0.92 7.89 -2.43
CA ASN A 111 1.39 9.29 -2.41
C ASN A 111 0.29 10.32 -2.08
N VAL A 112 -0.62 9.95 -1.18
CA VAL A 112 -1.68 10.85 -0.74
C VAL A 112 -1.14 11.71 0.38
N ILE A 113 -0.88 12.97 0.07
CA ILE A 113 -0.37 13.94 1.04
C ILE A 113 -1.55 14.46 1.85
N VAL A 114 -1.65 14.02 3.10
CA VAL A 114 -2.59 14.53 4.09
C VAL A 114 -1.77 15.20 5.18
N GLN A 115 -2.20 16.37 5.64
CA GLN A 115 -1.60 17.02 6.80
C GLN A 115 -1.68 16.10 8.02
N PRO A 116 -0.57 15.89 8.77
CA PRO A 116 -0.54 14.98 9.92
C PRO A 116 -1.64 15.28 10.94
N GLU A 117 -1.93 16.54 11.20
CA GLU A 117 -2.95 17.01 12.13
C GLU A 117 -4.34 16.54 11.71
N ILE A 118 -4.65 16.64 10.42
CA ILE A 118 -5.92 16.15 9.86
C ILE A 118 -6.04 14.64 10.00
N LEU A 119 -4.94 13.89 9.80
CA LEU A 119 -4.94 12.44 10.04
C LEU A 119 -5.18 12.12 11.51
N THR A 120 -4.49 12.79 12.43
CA THR A 120 -4.64 12.57 13.87
C THR A 120 -6.05 12.91 14.35
N PHE A 121 -6.59 14.08 13.98
CA PHE A 121 -7.97 14.45 14.35
C PHE A 121 -9.00 13.49 13.77
N THR A 122 -8.83 13.04 12.52
CA THR A 122 -9.73 12.06 11.90
C THR A 122 -9.67 10.73 12.64
N LEU A 123 -8.48 10.29 13.04
CA LEU A 123 -8.26 9.05 13.76
C LEU A 123 -8.88 9.07 15.15
N LEU A 124 -8.67 10.15 15.90
CA LEU A 124 -9.21 10.32 17.25
C LEU A 124 -10.74 10.50 17.23
N GLY A 125 -11.25 11.30 16.29
CA GLY A 125 -12.69 11.58 16.18
C GLY A 125 -13.55 10.34 15.86
N LYS A 126 -12.98 9.33 15.20
CA LYS A 126 -13.63 8.05 14.92
C LYS A 126 -13.88 7.18 16.15
N LEU A 127 -13.25 7.48 17.29
CA LEU A 127 -13.44 6.78 18.57
C LEU A 127 -14.66 7.26 19.36
N SER A 128 -15.41 8.23 18.84
CA SER A 128 -16.59 8.85 19.47
C SER A 128 -17.74 7.89 19.80
N SER A 129 -17.75 6.66 19.28
CA SER A 129 -18.77 5.66 19.60
C SER A 129 -18.61 5.02 20.98
N ASN A 130 -17.51 5.27 21.71
CA ASN A 130 -17.29 4.82 23.09
C ASN A 130 -16.86 5.97 23.99
N ALA A 131 -17.69 6.32 24.98
CA ALA A 131 -17.48 7.49 25.83
C ALA A 131 -16.15 7.48 26.61
N LYS A 132 -15.67 6.33 27.09
CA LYS A 132 -14.41 6.25 27.84
C LYS A 132 -13.21 6.49 26.93
N ILE A 133 -13.22 5.83 25.76
CA ILE A 133 -12.15 5.97 24.77
C ILE A 133 -12.18 7.37 24.16
N GLN A 134 -13.37 7.94 23.93
CA GLN A 134 -13.54 9.30 23.46
C GLN A 134 -12.91 10.32 24.40
N GLN A 135 -13.16 10.24 25.71
CA GLN A 135 -12.53 11.14 26.69
C GLN A 135 -11.00 11.08 26.63
N PHE A 136 -10.45 9.87 26.51
CA PHE A 136 -9.01 9.71 26.36
C PHE A 136 -8.51 10.29 25.04
N ALA A 137 -9.21 10.05 23.93
CA ALA A 137 -8.88 10.60 22.62
C ALA A 137 -8.94 12.14 22.59
N GLU A 138 -9.88 12.76 23.30
CA GLU A 138 -9.96 14.22 23.47
C GLU A 138 -8.74 14.77 24.21
N VAL A 139 -8.26 14.08 25.24
CA VAL A 139 -7.01 14.45 25.94
C VAL A 139 -5.81 14.38 24.98
N LEU A 140 -5.72 13.34 24.14
CA LEU A 140 -4.65 13.24 23.15
C LEU A 140 -4.73 14.36 22.10
N ALA A 141 -5.94 14.75 21.68
CA ALA A 141 -6.16 15.81 20.69
C ALA A 141 -5.77 17.21 21.19
N LEU A 142 -5.67 17.41 22.50
CA LEU A 142 -5.23 18.67 23.11
C LEU A 142 -3.70 18.76 23.27
N ASN A 143 -2.97 17.70 22.94
CA ASN A 143 -1.51 17.69 23.01
C ASN A 143 -0.91 18.01 21.64
N GLU A 144 -0.27 19.19 21.52
CA GLU A 144 0.34 19.69 20.29
C GLU A 144 1.37 18.73 19.68
N GLU A 145 2.17 18.04 20.50
CA GLU A 145 3.16 17.08 20.01
C GLU A 145 2.49 15.85 19.37
N LEU A 146 1.36 15.42 19.93
CA LEU A 146 0.64 14.24 19.45
C LEU A 146 -0.13 14.50 18.17
N ILE A 147 -0.72 15.70 18.01
CA ILE A 147 -1.53 16.02 16.82
C ILE A 147 -0.68 16.03 15.55
N GLU A 148 0.59 16.45 15.63
CA GLU A 148 1.52 16.47 14.50
C GLU A 148 2.08 15.06 14.18
N GLN A 149 1.83 14.07 15.05
CA GLN A 149 2.42 12.73 14.96
C GLN A 149 1.36 11.62 15.08
N PRO A 150 0.64 11.28 14.00
CA PRO A 150 -0.42 10.27 14.00
C PRO A 150 0.02 8.90 14.57
N ASN A 151 1.25 8.48 14.27
CA ASN A 151 1.81 7.22 14.79
C ASN A 151 2.05 7.28 16.31
N LEU A 152 2.41 8.43 16.85
CA LEU A 152 2.61 8.61 18.28
C LEU A 152 1.26 8.62 19.01
N ALA A 153 0.24 9.27 18.44
CA ALA A 153 -1.13 9.21 18.94
C ALA A 153 -1.66 7.76 18.99
N LEU A 154 -1.40 6.97 17.95
CA LEU A 154 -1.72 5.55 17.90
C LEU A 154 -0.99 4.73 18.96
N SER A 155 0.29 5.01 19.22
CA SER A 155 1.04 4.38 20.31
C SER A 155 0.45 4.72 21.68
N LYS A 156 -0.06 5.94 21.89
CA LYS A 156 -0.75 6.30 23.13
C LYS A 156 -2.09 5.60 23.32
N LEU A 157 -2.83 5.37 22.24
CA LEU A 157 -4.02 4.52 22.27
C LEU A 157 -3.67 3.06 22.56
N GLN A 158 -2.52 2.57 22.07
CA GLN A 158 -2.01 1.24 22.39
C GLN A 158 -1.70 1.11 23.88
N ASP A 159 -0.97 2.08 24.46
CA ASP A 159 -0.68 2.14 25.89
C ASP A 159 -1.97 2.05 26.72
N TYR A 160 -3.08 2.67 26.26
CA TYR A 160 -4.38 2.59 26.93
C TYR A 160 -5.04 1.20 26.83
N CYS A 161 -4.81 0.46 25.75
CA CYS A 161 -5.35 -0.90 25.57
C CYS A 161 -4.67 -1.93 26.49
N ASP A 162 -3.39 -1.70 26.80
CA ASP A 162 -2.56 -2.63 27.57
C ASP A 162 -2.72 -2.45 29.11
N ASN A 163 -3.48 -1.43 29.54
CA ASN A 163 -3.78 -1.11 30.95
C ASN A 163 -5.19 -1.54 31.35
#